data_AF-A0A0E3WX02-F1
#
_entry.id   AF-A0A0E3WX02-F1
#
_cell.length_a   1.000
_cell.length_b   1.000
_cell.length_c   1.000
_cell.angle_alpha   90.00
_cell.angle_beta   90.00
_cell.angle_gamma   90.00
#
_symmetry.space_group_name_H-M   'P 1'
#
loop_
_entity.id
_entity.type
_entity.pdbx_description
1 polymer ?
#
loop_
_entity_poly.entity_id
_entity_poly.type
_entity_poly.pdbx_seq_one_letter_code
_entity_poly.pdbx_strand_id
1 'polypeptide(L)'
;MGSKITFNNIVFSLVKKYGEVTDSERKSGKLQAGSVASKLTDGKVIDVLVLKKEYPEIRDESVTFNEADIRKGTRRQFTELAELYRRKGRLPVHTDFFKNIQPGDIVIIMSPFTQIKA
;
A
#
# COMPACT_ATOMS: atom_id res chain seq x y z
N MET A 1 12.92 -20.69 -6.17
CA MET A 1 13.39 -19.67 -5.21
C MET A 1 12.73 -18.36 -5.59
N GLY A 2 11.94 -17.75 -4.70
CA GLY A 2 11.29 -16.46 -4.96
C GLY A 2 11.96 -15.37 -4.12
N SER A 3 12.18 -14.20 -4.71
CA SER A 3 12.62 -13.01 -3.98
C SER A 3 11.60 -12.65 -2.91
N LYS A 4 12.08 -12.19 -1.75
CA LYS A 4 11.23 -11.78 -0.62
C LYS A 4 11.45 -10.30 -0.35
N ILE A 5 10.36 -9.59 -0.05
CA ILE A 5 10.40 -8.21 0.44
C ILE A 5 9.94 -8.22 1.89
N THR A 6 10.78 -7.70 2.77
CA THR A 6 10.49 -7.52 4.19
C THR A 6 10.26 -6.05 4.49
N PHE A 7 9.15 -5.76 5.15
CA PHE A 7 8.85 -4.44 5.71
C PHE A 7 8.98 -4.53 7.22
N ASN A 8 9.72 -3.60 7.82
CA ASN A 8 9.96 -3.55 9.26
C ASN A 8 9.32 -2.29 9.85
N ASN A 9 9.08 -2.32 11.16
CA ASN A 9 8.54 -1.22 11.95
C ASN A 9 7.25 -0.65 11.34
N ILE A 10 6.30 -1.52 11.01
CA ILE A 10 5.03 -1.11 10.43
C ILE A 10 4.19 -0.46 11.52
N VAL A 11 4.05 0.86 11.44
CA VAL A 11 3.29 1.62 12.45
C VAL A 11 1.79 1.60 12.16
N PHE A 12 1.44 1.52 10.88
CA PHE A 12 0.04 1.46 10.43
C PHE A 12 -0.08 0.57 9.21
N SER A 13 -1.15 -0.22 9.17
CA SER A 13 -1.56 -0.96 7.98
C SER A 13 -3.06 -0.86 7.75
N LEU A 14 -3.45 -0.76 6.49
CA LEU A 14 -4.83 -0.88 6.04
C LEU A 14 -4.87 -1.91 4.91
N VAL A 15 -5.77 -2.88 5.03
CA VAL A 15 -6.02 -3.88 3.99
C VAL A 15 -7.38 -3.57 3.38
N LYS A 16 -7.45 -3.54 2.05
CA LYS A 16 -8.70 -3.40 1.29
C LYS A 16 -8.85 -4.59 0.34
N LYS A 17 -9.99 -5.25 0.37
CA LYS A 17 -10.31 -6.31 -0.60
C LYS A 17 -10.62 -5.70 -1.97
N TYR A 18 -10.50 -6.49 -3.03
CA TYR A 18 -10.84 -6.08 -4.40
C TYR A 18 -12.19 -5.32 -4.51
N GLY A 19 -13.23 -5.83 -3.85
CA GLY A 19 -14.58 -5.25 -3.88
C GLY A 19 -14.74 -3.94 -3.11
N GLU A 20 -13.80 -3.62 -2.21
CA GLU A 20 -13.79 -2.37 -1.44
C GLU A 20 -13.10 -1.23 -2.19
N VAL A 21 -12.45 -1.55 -3.32
CA VAL A 21 -11.89 -0.55 -4.24
C VAL A 21 -12.99 -0.09 -5.20
N THR A 22 -13.51 1.09 -4.93
CA THR A 22 -14.65 1.67 -5.66
C THR A 22 -14.29 2.05 -7.09
N ASP A 23 -15.28 2.08 -7.98
CA ASP A 23 -15.10 2.56 -9.36
C ASP A 23 -14.60 4.00 -9.43
N SER A 24 -14.99 4.84 -8.47
CA SER A 24 -14.51 6.21 -8.34
C SER A 24 -13.00 6.27 -8.07
N GLU A 25 -12.47 5.39 -7.21
CA GLU A 25 -11.02 5.28 -6.96
C GLU A 25 -10.30 4.80 -8.24
N ARG A 26 -10.84 3.77 -8.91
CA ARG A 26 -10.29 3.23 -10.16
C ARG A 26 -10.21 4.27 -11.27
N LYS A 27 -11.28 5.04 -11.47
CA LYS A 27 -11.37 6.10 -12.51
C LYS A 27 -10.47 7.29 -12.19
N SER A 28 -10.41 7.71 -10.92
CA SER A 28 -9.66 8.90 -10.51
C SER A 28 -8.16 8.65 -10.28
N GLY A 29 -7.75 7.39 -10.16
CA GLY A 29 -6.36 7.02 -9.83
C GLY A 29 -5.99 7.36 -8.38
N LYS A 30 -6.99 7.54 -7.49
CA LYS A 30 -6.78 7.98 -6.10
C LYS A 30 -7.33 6.93 -5.17
N LEU A 31 -6.46 6.28 -4.41
CA LEU A 31 -6.81 5.24 -3.44
C LEU A 31 -7.15 5.89 -2.09
N GLN A 32 -8.28 5.53 -1.50
CA GLN A 32 -8.63 5.97 -0.15
C GLN A 32 -7.80 5.19 0.87
N ALA A 33 -6.95 5.91 1.60
CA ALA A 33 -6.03 5.38 2.61
C ALA A 33 -6.36 5.86 4.04
N GLY A 34 -7.41 6.67 4.19
CA GLY A 34 -7.90 7.14 5.48
C GLY A 34 -6.82 7.88 6.26
N SER A 35 -6.71 7.58 7.56
CA SER A 35 -5.74 8.22 8.46
C SER A 35 -4.29 7.83 8.18
N VAL A 36 -4.02 6.78 7.38
CA VAL A 36 -2.64 6.43 7.01
C VAL A 36 -2.02 7.56 6.18
N ALA A 37 -2.77 8.14 5.24
CA ALA A 37 -2.28 9.25 4.43
C ALA A 37 -2.05 10.55 5.22
N SER A 38 -2.82 10.80 6.28
CA SER A 38 -2.61 11.98 7.14
C SER A 38 -1.46 11.80 8.13
N LYS A 39 -1.04 10.55 8.39
CA LYS A 39 0.06 10.19 9.29
C LYS A 39 1.42 10.10 8.60
N LEU A 40 1.50 10.44 7.31
CA LEU A 40 2.77 10.66 6.63
C LEU A 40 3.44 11.91 7.22
N THR A 41 4.36 11.68 8.15
CA THR A 41 5.21 12.67 8.80
C THR A 41 6.67 12.46 8.39
N ASP A 42 7.53 13.44 8.65
CA ASP A 42 8.95 13.39 8.31
C ASP A 42 9.60 12.07 8.78
N GLY A 43 10.32 11.42 7.86
CA GLY A 43 11.00 10.13 8.09
C GLY A 43 10.13 8.87 7.89
N LYS A 44 8.81 9.00 7.68
CA LYS A 44 7.93 7.87 7.37
C LYS A 44 7.66 7.75 5.89
N VAL A 45 7.42 6.52 5.46
CA VAL A 45 7.06 6.19 4.09
C VAL A 45 5.72 5.48 4.10
N ILE A 46 4.94 5.64 3.03
CA ILE A 46 3.76 4.80 2.78
C ILE A 46 4.07 3.91 1.57
N ASP A 47 4.01 2.61 1.76
CA ASP A 47 4.06 1.61 0.70
C ASP A 47 2.65 1.09 0.42
N VAL A 48 2.28 1.06 -0.85
CA VAL A 48 1.04 0.47 -1.35
C VAL A 48 1.38 -0.65 -2.30
N LEU A 49 0.76 -1.81 -2.14
CA LEU A 49 0.98 -2.97 -3.01
C LEU A 49 -0.29 -3.82 -3.11
N VAL A 50 -0.37 -4.63 -4.17
CA VAL A 50 -1.50 -5.53 -4.41
C VAL A 50 -1.01 -6.96 -4.31
N LEU A 51 -1.61 -7.76 -3.45
CA LEU A 51 -1.32 -9.18 -3.30
C LEU A 51 -2.36 -10.04 -4.02
N LYS A 52 -1.88 -11.14 -4.59
CA LYS A 52 -2.68 -12.16 -5.30
C LYS A 52 -3.50 -13.06 -4.38
N LYS A 53 -3.29 -12.98 -3.07
CA LYS A 53 -3.95 -13.80 -2.06
C LYS A 53 -4.03 -13.05 -0.73
N GLU A 54 -4.99 -13.44 0.11
CA GLU A 54 -5.04 -12.98 1.49
C GLU A 54 -3.77 -13.42 2.24
N TYR A 55 -3.21 -12.49 3.02
CA TYR A 55 -2.06 -12.76 3.87
C TYR A 55 -2.52 -12.74 5.33
N PRO A 56 -2.07 -13.69 6.17
CA PRO A 56 -2.39 -13.68 7.58
C PRO A 56 -1.82 -12.41 8.21
N GLU A 57 -2.74 -11.56 8.66
CA GLU A 57 -2.62 -10.43 9.59
C GLU A 57 -1.23 -9.77 9.69
N ILE A 58 -1.14 -8.53 9.22
CA ILE A 58 0.05 -7.67 9.40
C ILE A 58 0.10 -7.30 10.90
N ARG A 59 0.89 -8.04 11.69
CA ARG A 59 1.08 -7.78 13.12
C ARG A 59 2.36 -6.96 13.37
N ASP A 60 2.13 -5.69 13.72
CA ASP A 60 2.88 -4.62 14.42
C ASP A 60 4.42 -4.50 14.42
N GLU A 61 5.23 -5.41 13.86
CA GLU A 61 6.70 -5.22 13.85
C GLU A 61 7.34 -5.48 12.50
N SER A 62 6.94 -6.53 11.80
CA SER A 62 7.43 -6.77 10.45
C SER A 62 6.50 -7.68 9.67
N VAL A 63 6.54 -7.58 8.35
CA VAL A 63 5.86 -8.52 7.45
C VAL A 63 6.76 -8.82 6.27
N THR A 64 6.78 -10.08 5.86
CA THR A 64 7.55 -10.52 4.70
C THR A 64 6.63 -11.11 3.65
N PHE A 65 6.69 -10.55 2.44
CA PHE A 65 5.96 -11.04 1.28
C PHE A 65 6.90 -11.71 0.31
N ASN A 66 6.43 -12.77 -0.34
CA ASN A 66 7.08 -13.27 -1.53
C ASN A 66 6.73 -12.34 -2.71
N GLU A 67 7.71 -11.87 -3.46
CA GLU A 67 7.48 -11.00 -4.63
C GLU A 67 6.59 -11.66 -5.67
N ALA A 68 6.60 -12.99 -5.77
CA ALA A 68 5.72 -13.74 -6.65
C ALA A 68 4.23 -13.58 -6.28
N ASP A 69 3.92 -13.28 -5.02
CA ASP A 69 2.56 -13.02 -4.54
C ASP A 69 2.11 -11.58 -4.79
N ILE A 70 3.01 -10.67 -5.19
CA ILE A 70 2.70 -9.27 -5.50
C ILE A 70 2.33 -9.15 -6.98
N ARG A 71 1.27 -8.39 -7.29
CA ARG A 71 0.93 -8.06 -8.69
C ARG A 71 2.01 -7.16 -9.28
N LYS A 72 2.57 -7.55 -10.42
CA LYS A 72 3.64 -6.80 -11.08
C LYS A 72 3.16 -5.38 -11.43
N GLY A 73 4.00 -4.39 -11.13
CA GLY A 73 3.75 -2.98 -11.46
C GLY A 73 2.76 -2.27 -10.55
N THR A 74 2.27 -2.88 -9.47
CA THR A 74 1.34 -2.24 -8.53
C THR A 74 2.00 -1.62 -7.30
N ARG A 75 3.25 -1.97 -6.97
CA ARG A 75 3.92 -1.34 -5.83
C ARG A 75 4.12 0.16 -6.06
N ARG A 76 3.69 0.99 -5.12
CA ARG A 76 3.91 2.45 -5.08
C ARG A 76 4.45 2.83 -3.72
N GLN A 77 5.40 3.75 -3.70
CA GLN A 77 6.01 4.26 -2.48
C GLN A 77 5.86 5.77 -2.44
N PHE A 78 5.43 6.29 -1.29
CA PHE A 78 5.23 7.73 -1.07
C PHE A 78 6.06 8.15 0.14
N THR A 79 7.12 8.91 -0.11
CA THR A 79 7.91 9.62 0.92
C THR A 79 7.30 10.98 1.23
N GLU A 80 6.59 11.56 0.25
CA GLU A 80 5.93 12.85 0.35
C GLU A 80 4.55 12.79 -0.29
N LEU A 81 3.62 13.58 0.24
CA LEU A 81 2.28 13.77 -0.31
C LEU A 81 1.92 15.25 -0.32
N ALA A 82 1.31 15.72 -1.40
CA ALA A 82 0.73 17.06 -1.40
C ALA A 82 -0.32 17.17 -0.29
N GLU A 83 -0.43 18.36 0.33
CA GLU A 83 -1.32 18.59 1.48
C GLU A 83 -2.78 18.20 1.20
N LEU A 84 -3.26 18.47 -0.03
CA LEU A 84 -4.60 18.09 -0.48
C LEU A 84 -4.86 16.57 -0.34
N TYR A 85 -3.87 15.74 -0.63
CA TYR A 85 -3.96 14.29 -0.54
C TYR A 85 -3.95 13.82 0.92
N ARG A 86 -3.08 14.42 1.74
CA ARG A 86 -3.04 14.17 3.20
C ARG A 86 -4.36 14.51 3.87
N ARG A 87 -4.88 15.72 3.64
CA ARG A 87 -6.16 16.20 4.21
C ARG A 87 -7.36 15.35 3.79
N LYS A 88 -7.38 14.87 2.54
CA LYS A 88 -8.48 14.04 2.02
C LYS A 88 -8.32 12.54 2.31
N GLY A 89 -7.21 12.12 2.93
CA GLY A 89 -6.94 10.71 3.22
C GLY A 89 -6.77 9.86 1.95
N ARG A 90 -6.16 10.41 0.90
CA ARG A 90 -6.04 9.78 -0.43
C ARG A 90 -4.59 9.62 -0.84
N LEU A 91 -4.29 8.55 -1.58
CA LEU A 91 -2.99 8.31 -2.20
C LEU A 91 -3.12 8.36 -3.72
N PRO A 92 -2.30 9.16 -4.43
CA PRO A 92 -2.31 9.25 -5.88
C PRO A 92 -1.59 8.04 -6.49
N VAL A 93 -2.22 6.86 -6.46
CA VAL A 93 -1.65 5.61 -7.01
C VAL A 93 -1.71 5.51 -8.53
N HIS A 94 -2.44 6.43 -9.18
CA HIS A 94 -2.71 6.49 -10.61
C HIS A 94 -3.59 5.32 -11.12
N THR A 95 -4.14 5.46 -12.33
CA THR A 95 -5.15 4.52 -12.86
C THR A 95 -4.55 3.18 -13.27
N ASP A 96 -3.28 3.16 -13.66
CA ASP A 96 -2.51 1.97 -14.02
C ASP A 96 -2.32 0.99 -12.84
N PHE A 97 -2.26 1.51 -11.61
CA PHE A 97 -2.27 0.69 -10.40
C PHE A 97 -3.48 -0.26 -10.36
N PHE A 98 -4.65 0.23 -10.77
CA PHE A 98 -5.90 -0.51 -10.72
C PHE A 98 -6.11 -1.48 -11.89
N LYS A 99 -5.40 -1.26 -13.02
CA LYS A 99 -5.58 -2.07 -14.25
C LYS A 99 -5.26 -3.55 -14.04
N ASN A 100 -4.31 -3.84 -13.15
CA ASN A 100 -3.80 -5.20 -12.95
C ASN A 100 -4.41 -5.91 -11.72
N ILE A 101 -5.36 -5.28 -11.04
CA ILE A 101 -6.03 -5.87 -9.86
C ILE A 101 -7.15 -6.80 -10.33
N GLN A 102 -7.15 -8.03 -9.84
CA GLN A 102 -8.12 -9.08 -10.19
C GLN A 102 -9.03 -9.42 -9.00
N PRO A 103 -10.22 -10.02 -9.24
CA PRO A 103 -11.03 -10.59 -8.18
C PRO A 103 -10.21 -11.56 -7.31
N GLY A 104 -10.33 -11.42 -5.98
CA GLY A 104 -9.53 -12.18 -5.00
C GLY A 104 -8.24 -11.50 -4.56
N ASP A 105 -7.78 -10.46 -5.28
CA ASP A 105 -6.64 -9.66 -4.83
C ASP A 105 -6.99 -8.78 -3.62
N ILE A 106 -5.97 -8.46 -2.84
CA ILE A 106 -6.05 -7.49 -1.75
C ILE A 106 -5.06 -6.34 -1.98
N VAL A 107 -5.49 -5.12 -1.67
CA VAL A 107 -4.65 -3.93 -1.63
C VAL A 107 -4.18 -3.72 -0.20
N ILE A 108 -2.88 -3.63 -0.01
CA ILE A 108 -2.27 -3.35 1.28
C ILE A 108 -1.64 -1.96 1.22
N ILE A 109 -1.96 -1.14 2.21
CA ILE A 109 -1.36 0.17 2.46
C ILE A 109 -0.66 0.08 3.80
N MET A 110 0.64 0.31 3.85
CA MET A 110 1.42 0.24 5.08
C MET A 110 2.30 1.47 5.22
N SER A 111 2.58 1.86 6.46
CA SER A 111 3.62 2.85 6.74
C SER A 111 4.75 2.24 7.55
N PRO A 112 5.78 1.67 6.89
CA PRO A 112 7.00 1.25 7.56
C PRO A 112 7.82 2.46 8.01
N PHE A 113 8.48 2.33 9.16
CA PHE A 113 9.56 3.24 9.52
C PHE A 113 10.82 2.81 8.76
N THR A 114 11.30 3.67 7.86
CA THR A 114 12.54 3.40 7.13
C THR A 114 13.71 3.50 8.10
N GLN A 115 14.23 2.36 8.57
CA GLN A 115 15.64 2.31 8.95
C GLN A 115 16.46 1.94 7.71
N ILE A 116 17.49 2.75 7.52
CA ILE A 116 18.50 2.71 6.46
C ILE A 116 19.01 1.28 6.29
N LYS A 117 19.17 0.85 5.03
CA LYS A 117 19.88 -0.38 4.67
C LYS A 117 21.23 -0.43 5.42
N ALA A 118 21.47 -1.48 6.20
CA ALA A 118 22.83 -1.92 6.47
C ALA A 118 23.39 -2.62 5.23
#